data_AF-X5QMX3-F1
#
_entry.id   AF-X5QMX3-F1
#
_cell.length_a   1.000
_cell.length_b   1.000
_cell.length_c   1.000
_cell.angle_alpha   90.00
_cell.angle_beta   90.00
_cell.angle_gamma   90.00
#
_symmetry.space_group_name_H-M   'P 1'
#
loop_
_entity.id
_entity.type
_entity.pdbx_description
1 polymer ?
#
loop_
_entity_poly.entity_id
_entity_poly.type
_entity_poly.pdbx_seq_one_letter_code
_entity_poly.pdbx_strand_id
1 'polypeptide(L)'
;MDPARVSLQNAGQIWREFMVRCPADMVSDDLKHPEIWRRLQVSGSRNALKKHDRVYVVSYDEAWVAEAIVASADGKGAVLAKPRITTMPERYDKLFQDDKYRVAWNGHGYVVERKADGHVMTAAVANPDLAARLLTQLYPARAA
;
A
#
# COMPACT_ATOMS: atom_id res chain seq x y z
N MET A 1 -35.58 -12.56 -0.03
CA MET A 1 -34.92 -11.75 1.03
C MET A 1 -36.01 -10.96 1.73
N ASP A 2 -36.15 -11.10 3.04
CA ASP A 2 -37.16 -10.36 3.83
C ASP A 2 -36.67 -8.92 4.06
N PRO A 3 -37.40 -7.87 3.62
CA PRO A 3 -37.00 -6.49 3.84
C PRO A 3 -36.77 -6.14 5.32
N ALA A 4 -37.50 -6.77 6.25
CA ALA A 4 -37.33 -6.54 7.68
C ALA A 4 -35.99 -7.05 8.24
N ARG A 5 -35.28 -7.89 7.48
CA ARG A 5 -33.95 -8.43 7.83
C ARG A 5 -32.80 -7.67 7.16
N VAL A 6 -33.10 -6.58 6.45
CA VAL A 6 -32.11 -5.71 5.83
C VAL A 6 -31.86 -4.53 6.76
N SER A 7 -30.62 -4.37 7.21
CA SER A 7 -30.21 -3.24 8.03
C SER A 7 -29.12 -2.46 7.31
N LEU A 8 -29.29 -1.14 7.24
CA LEU A 8 -28.22 -0.26 6.80
C LEU A 8 -27.19 -0.15 7.94
N GLN A 9 -25.91 -0.33 7.60
CA GLN A 9 -24.87 -0.11 8.60
C GLN A 9 -24.76 1.39 8.90
N ASN A 10 -24.61 1.70 10.18
CA ASN A 10 -24.36 3.04 10.67
C ASN A 10 -23.40 2.98 11.86
N ALA A 11 -22.32 3.76 11.82
CA ALA A 11 -21.38 3.99 12.92
C ALA A 11 -20.94 2.72 13.70
N GLY A 12 -20.75 1.60 12.99
CA GLY A 12 -20.29 0.35 13.61
C GLY A 12 -21.36 -0.46 14.35
N GLN A 13 -22.64 -0.07 14.30
CA GLN A 13 -23.71 -0.67 15.10
C GLN A 13 -24.19 -2.04 14.58
N ILE A 14 -24.09 -2.31 13.27
CA ILE A 14 -24.46 -3.60 12.67
C ILE A 14 -23.22 -4.50 12.52
N TRP A 15 -22.18 -3.96 11.90
CA TRP A 15 -20.83 -4.54 11.91
C TRP A 15 -19.81 -3.42 12.10
N ARG A 16 -18.68 -3.75 12.69
CA ARG A 16 -17.59 -2.79 12.96
C ARG A 16 -16.57 -2.85 11.82
N GLU A 17 -15.95 -1.71 11.55
CA GLU A 17 -14.86 -1.59 10.58
C GLU A 17 -13.65 -1.03 11.34
N PHE A 18 -12.51 -1.72 11.25
CA PHE A 18 -11.28 -1.37 11.95
C PHE A 18 -10.15 -1.10 10.95
N MET A 19 -9.35 -0.07 11.22
CA MET A 19 -8.05 0.12 10.58
C MET A 19 -6.95 -0.44 11.47
N VAL A 20 -6.06 -1.24 10.92
CA VAL A 20 -4.95 -1.89 11.63
C VAL A 20 -3.65 -1.53 10.92
N ARG A 21 -2.64 -1.08 11.67
CA ARG A 21 -1.29 -0.91 11.14
C ARG A 21 -0.42 -2.08 11.55
N CYS A 22 0.27 -2.67 10.58
CA CYS A 22 1.21 -3.76 10.79
C CYS A 22 2.48 -3.28 11.50
N PRO A 23 3.12 -4.14 12.30
CA PRO A 23 4.50 -3.92 12.72
C PRO A 23 5.46 -4.12 11.54
N ALA A 24 6.70 -3.65 11.70
CA ALA A 24 7.72 -3.62 10.65
C ALA A 24 8.13 -5.00 10.11
N ASP A 25 7.95 -6.05 10.91
CA ASP A 25 8.33 -7.43 10.62
C ASP A 25 7.21 -8.25 9.95
N MET A 26 6.02 -7.67 9.75
CA MET A 26 4.86 -8.38 9.22
C MET A 26 4.70 -8.22 7.71
N VAL A 27 4.50 -9.34 7.01
CA VAL A 27 4.21 -9.40 5.58
C VAL A 27 2.74 -9.76 5.33
N SER A 28 2.25 -9.54 4.10
CA SER A 28 0.84 -9.81 3.76
C SER A 28 0.45 -11.29 3.94
N ASP A 29 1.42 -12.21 3.81
CA ASP A 29 1.17 -13.65 3.95
C ASP A 29 0.83 -14.04 5.40
N ASP A 30 1.34 -13.28 6.38
CA ASP A 30 1.09 -13.52 7.80
C ASP A 30 -0.39 -13.42 8.16
N LEU A 31 -1.20 -12.73 7.36
CA LEU A 31 -2.66 -12.61 7.55
C LEU A 31 -3.40 -13.96 7.53
N LYS A 32 -2.74 -15.04 7.07
CA LYS A 32 -3.27 -16.42 7.15
C LYS A 32 -3.22 -16.98 8.57
N HIS A 33 -2.37 -16.44 9.43
CA HIS A 33 -2.08 -16.95 10.76
C HIS A 33 -3.00 -16.33 11.80
N PRO A 34 -3.89 -17.09 12.46
CA PRO A 34 -4.84 -16.52 13.42
C PRO A 34 -4.17 -15.86 14.64
N GLU A 35 -3.02 -16.37 15.05
CA GLU A 35 -2.26 -15.98 16.22
C GLU A 35 -1.74 -14.54 16.18
N ILE A 36 -1.59 -13.92 14.99
CA ILE A 36 -1.17 -12.51 14.87
C ILE A 36 -2.18 -11.57 15.55
N TRP A 37 -3.44 -12.00 15.64
CA TRP A 37 -4.55 -11.24 16.23
C TRP A 37 -4.69 -11.48 17.73
N ARG A 38 -3.94 -12.42 18.31
CA ARG A 38 -4.09 -12.87 19.71
C ARG A 38 -4.03 -11.70 20.71
N ARG A 39 -3.17 -10.72 20.45
CA ARG A 39 -3.04 -9.53 21.30
C ARG A 39 -4.29 -8.64 21.29
N LEU A 40 -5.07 -8.64 20.21
CA LEU A 40 -6.35 -7.90 20.17
C LEU A 40 -7.46 -8.63 20.94
N GLN A 41 -7.38 -9.97 21.04
CA GLN A 41 -8.39 -10.85 21.61
C GLN A 41 -8.31 -10.99 23.14
N VAL A 42 -7.59 -10.10 23.82
CA VAL A 42 -7.55 -10.07 25.29
C VAL A 42 -8.95 -9.82 25.85
N SER A 43 -9.31 -10.53 26.92
CA SER A 43 -10.63 -10.41 27.55
C SER A 43 -10.96 -8.97 27.92
N GLY A 44 -12.17 -8.50 27.57
CA GLY A 44 -12.61 -7.13 27.81
C GLY A 44 -12.02 -6.08 26.85
N SER A 45 -11.17 -6.47 25.88
CA SER A 45 -10.66 -5.57 24.87
C SER A 45 -11.79 -5.01 24.01
N ARG A 46 -11.90 -3.68 23.94
CA ARG A 46 -12.81 -2.99 23.01
C ARG A 46 -12.52 -3.33 21.54
N ASN A 47 -11.26 -3.67 21.24
CA ASN A 47 -10.77 -3.95 19.91
C ASN A 47 -10.73 -5.46 19.60
N ALA A 48 -11.23 -6.32 20.49
CA ALA A 48 -11.39 -7.73 20.19
C ALA A 48 -12.29 -7.89 18.96
N LEU A 49 -11.76 -8.55 17.93
CA LEU A 49 -12.48 -8.79 16.69
C LEU A 49 -13.57 -9.84 16.91
N LYS A 50 -14.70 -9.66 16.23
CA LYS A 50 -15.85 -10.57 16.22
C LYS A 50 -16.14 -10.96 14.78
N LYS A 51 -16.84 -12.09 14.62
CA LYS A 51 -17.30 -12.56 13.32
C LYS A 51 -18.08 -11.43 12.60
N HIS A 52 -17.82 -11.27 11.31
CA HIS A 52 -18.36 -10.22 10.43
C HIS A 52 -17.83 -8.81 10.64
N ASP A 53 -16.94 -8.56 11.61
CA ASP A 53 -16.18 -7.32 11.58
C ASP A 53 -15.32 -7.25 10.32
N ARG A 54 -15.06 -6.04 9.86
CA ARG A 54 -14.18 -5.76 8.74
C ARG A 54 -12.88 -5.16 9.22
N VAL A 55 -11.79 -5.53 8.57
CA VAL A 55 -10.46 -5.01 8.85
C VAL A 55 -9.84 -4.45 7.57
N TYR A 56 -9.28 -3.25 7.70
CA TYR A 56 -8.44 -2.59 6.73
C TYR A 56 -7.02 -2.55 7.29
N VAL A 57 -6.16 -3.42 6.80
CA VAL A 57 -4.79 -3.59 7.28
C VAL A 57 -3.86 -2.80 6.39
N VAL A 58 -2.95 -2.03 6.98
CA VAL A 58 -1.92 -1.26 6.26
C VAL A 58 -0.56 -1.76 6.69
N SER A 59 0.30 -2.07 5.71
CA SER A 59 1.69 -2.47 5.98
C SER A 59 2.47 -1.35 6.67
N TYR A 60 3.56 -1.70 7.37
CA TYR A 60 4.35 -0.72 8.10
C TYR A 60 4.93 0.39 7.21
N ASP A 61 5.37 0.01 6.01
CA ASP A 61 5.94 0.87 4.97
C ASP A 61 4.90 1.42 3.98
N GLU A 62 3.61 1.14 4.23
CA GLU A 62 2.48 1.47 3.36
C GLU A 62 2.57 0.90 1.92
N ALA A 63 3.49 -0.04 1.66
CA ALA A 63 3.66 -0.71 0.37
C ALA A 63 2.48 -1.62 0.00
N TRP A 64 1.66 -2.03 0.95
CA TRP A 64 0.43 -2.78 0.68
C TRP A 64 -0.66 -2.53 1.72
N VAL A 65 -1.90 -2.79 1.30
CA VAL A 65 -3.08 -2.82 2.17
C VAL A 65 -3.87 -4.11 1.96
N ALA A 66 -4.59 -4.54 2.99
CA ALA A 66 -5.47 -5.70 2.92
C ALA A 66 -6.87 -5.38 3.45
N GLU A 67 -7.89 -5.74 2.67
CA GLU A 67 -9.28 -5.66 3.07
C GLU A 67 -9.81 -7.07 3.37
N ALA A 68 -10.36 -7.30 4.56
CA ALA A 68 -10.87 -8.61 4.94
C ALA A 68 -12.08 -8.53 5.87
N ILE A 69 -12.83 -9.65 5.93
CA ILE A 69 -13.92 -9.88 6.88
C ILE A 69 -13.49 -10.97 7.85
N VAL A 70 -13.78 -10.80 9.13
CA VAL A 70 -13.49 -11.81 10.16
C VAL A 70 -14.46 -12.98 10.02
N ALA A 71 -13.93 -14.17 9.75
CA ALA A 71 -14.69 -15.41 9.61
C ALA A 71 -15.00 -16.05 10.98
N SER A 72 -14.05 -16.01 11.90
CA SER A 72 -14.17 -16.46 13.29
C SER A 72 -13.15 -15.73 14.17
N ALA A 73 -13.43 -15.63 15.47
CA ALA A 73 -12.51 -15.07 16.45
C ALA A 73 -12.76 -15.69 17.83
N ASP A 74 -11.68 -15.95 18.55
CA ASP A 74 -11.68 -16.47 19.91
C ASP A 74 -10.49 -15.89 20.70
N GLY A 75 -10.28 -16.34 21.95
CA GLY A 75 -9.14 -15.87 22.76
C GLY A 75 -7.75 -16.28 22.23
N LYS A 76 -7.67 -17.15 21.21
CA LYS A 76 -6.41 -17.57 20.60
C LYS A 76 -6.06 -16.71 19.38
N GLY A 77 -7.05 -16.12 18.71
CA GLY A 77 -6.83 -15.31 17.52
C GLY A 77 -8.08 -15.00 16.70
N ALA A 78 -7.89 -14.61 15.44
CA ALA A 78 -8.97 -14.37 14.50
C ALA A 78 -8.63 -14.92 13.12
N VAL A 79 -9.60 -15.55 12.45
CA VAL A 79 -9.47 -16.05 11.09
C VAL A 79 -10.12 -15.05 10.14
N LEU A 80 -9.40 -14.66 9.09
CA LEU A 80 -9.91 -13.76 8.06
C LEU A 80 -10.43 -14.55 6.85
N ALA A 81 -11.60 -14.15 6.35
CA ALA A 81 -12.12 -14.65 5.08
C ALA A 81 -11.50 -13.86 3.92
N LYS A 82 -10.67 -14.54 3.13
CA LYS A 82 -10.11 -14.10 1.83
C LYS A 82 -9.64 -12.62 1.83
N PRO A 83 -8.52 -12.30 2.51
CA PRO A 83 -7.94 -10.96 2.45
C PRO A 83 -7.66 -10.55 0.99
N ARG A 84 -8.20 -9.40 0.58
CA ARG A 84 -7.88 -8.78 -0.69
C ARG A 84 -6.66 -7.90 -0.50
N ILE A 85 -5.51 -8.35 -0.99
CA ILE A 85 -4.27 -7.57 -0.95
C ILE A 85 -4.22 -6.62 -2.14
N THR A 86 -3.88 -5.36 -1.87
CA THR A 86 -3.60 -4.34 -2.89
C THR A 86 -2.19 -3.80 -2.61
N THR A 87 -1.29 -3.95 -3.57
CA THR A 87 0.05 -3.33 -3.49
C THR A 87 -0.04 -1.87 -3.91
N MET A 88 0.57 -1.00 -3.11
CA MET A 88 0.70 0.41 -3.44
C MET A 88 1.96 0.58 -4.30
N PRO A 89 1.86 1.22 -5.47
CA PRO A 89 3.04 1.50 -6.26
C PRO A 89 3.92 2.53 -5.52
N GLU A 90 5.20 2.21 -5.34
CA GLU A 90 6.28 3.17 -5.06
C GLU A 90 6.43 4.12 -6.27
N ARG A 91 5.41 4.94 -6.57
CA ARG A 91 5.37 5.68 -7.83
C ARG A 91 6.46 6.74 -7.95
N TYR A 92 7.20 7.01 -6.87
CA TYR A 92 8.13 8.13 -6.77
C TYR A 92 9.57 7.78 -6.37
N ASP A 93 9.86 6.58 -5.84
CA ASP A 93 11.16 6.33 -5.18
C ASP A 93 12.18 5.51 -5.98
N LYS A 94 11.83 4.96 -7.15
CA LYS A 94 12.77 4.19 -8.00
C LYS A 94 12.88 4.73 -9.43
N LEU A 95 12.70 6.03 -9.61
CA LEU A 95 13.01 6.64 -10.90
C LEU A 95 14.54 6.62 -11.13
N PHE A 96 14.94 6.26 -12.35
CA PHE A 96 16.34 6.13 -12.70
C PHE A 96 17.11 7.42 -12.40
N GLN A 97 18.27 7.30 -11.77
CA GLN A 97 19.14 8.41 -11.47
C GLN A 97 20.60 7.98 -11.57
N ASP A 98 21.47 8.89 -12.00
CA ASP A 98 22.92 8.74 -11.99
C ASP A 98 23.55 9.83 -11.11
N ASP A 99 24.86 10.04 -11.19
CA ASP A 99 25.55 11.05 -10.38
C ASP A 99 25.12 12.49 -10.69
N LYS A 100 24.67 12.80 -11.91
CA LYS A 100 24.44 14.17 -12.40
C LYS A 100 22.96 14.49 -12.63
N TYR A 101 22.14 13.50 -12.94
CA TYR A 101 20.76 13.63 -13.38
C TYR A 101 19.84 12.64 -12.67
N ARG A 102 18.55 12.98 -12.60
CA ARG A 102 17.48 12.10 -12.10
C ARG A 102 16.28 12.18 -13.03
N VAL A 103 15.55 11.07 -13.18
CA VAL A 103 14.21 11.09 -13.77
C VAL A 103 13.22 11.58 -12.70
N ALA A 104 12.37 12.52 -13.06
CA ALA A 104 11.37 13.13 -12.17
C ALA A 104 10.03 13.32 -12.88
N TRP A 105 8.94 13.36 -12.12
CA TRP A 105 7.62 13.73 -12.64
C TRP A 105 7.39 15.23 -12.44
N ASN A 106 7.21 15.98 -13.53
CA ASN A 106 7.05 17.44 -13.48
C ASN A 106 5.59 17.92 -13.46
N GLY A 107 4.61 17.03 -13.30
CA GLY A 107 3.18 17.33 -13.39
C GLY A 107 2.54 17.05 -14.75
N HIS A 108 3.32 17.04 -15.83
CA HIS A 108 2.83 16.80 -17.20
C HIS A 108 3.40 15.53 -17.84
N GLY A 109 4.53 15.04 -17.32
CA GLY A 109 5.20 13.82 -17.77
C GLY A 109 6.46 13.55 -16.96
N TYR A 110 7.18 12.51 -17.35
CA TYR A 110 8.52 12.21 -16.86
C TYR A 110 9.55 13.03 -17.62
N VAL A 111 10.48 13.66 -16.90
CA VAL A 111 11.57 14.46 -17.43
C VAL A 111 12.89 14.04 -16.78
N VAL A 112 14.00 14.43 -17.40
CA VAL A 112 15.33 14.35 -16.79
C VAL A 112 15.66 15.71 -16.16
N GLU A 113 15.93 15.72 -14.86
CA GLU A 113 16.38 16.90 -14.13
C GLU A 113 17.86 16.79 -13.79
N ARG A 114 18.61 17.90 -13.90
CA ARG A 114 19.96 18.00 -13.37
C ARG A 114 19.92 18.17 -11.86
N LYS A 115 20.64 17.32 -11.13
CA LYS A 115 20.65 17.31 -9.66
C LYS A 115 21.21 18.58 -9.04
N ALA A 116 22.16 19.22 -9.71
CA ALA A 116 22.86 20.39 -9.18
C ALA A 116 21.95 21.61 -8.98
N ASP A 117 20.94 21.79 -9.83
CA ASP A 117 20.09 23.00 -9.85
C ASP A 117 18.61 22.71 -10.12
N GLY A 118 18.22 21.44 -10.27
CA GLY A 118 16.85 21.03 -10.57
C GLY A 118 16.39 21.39 -11.98
N HIS A 119 17.30 21.78 -12.89
CA HIS A 119 16.91 22.22 -14.22
C HIS A 119 16.44 21.04 -15.08
N VAL A 120 15.30 21.23 -15.76
CA VAL A 120 14.73 20.23 -16.68
C VAL A 120 15.54 20.20 -17.97
N MET A 121 16.13 19.05 -18.27
CA MET A 121 17.05 18.85 -19.40
C MET A 121 16.37 18.28 -20.64
N THR A 122 15.14 17.74 -20.52
CA THR A 122 14.43 17.04 -21.60
C THR A 122 12.96 17.43 -21.65
N ALA A 123 12.32 17.22 -22.80
CA ALA A 123 10.86 17.29 -22.90
C ALA A 123 10.19 16.21 -22.03
N ALA A 124 8.95 16.47 -21.63
CA ALA A 124 8.14 15.54 -20.85
C ALA A 124 7.67 14.35 -21.70
N VAL A 125 7.84 13.14 -21.17
CA VAL A 125 7.41 11.89 -21.83
C VAL A 125 6.47 11.08 -20.92
N ALA A 126 5.67 10.20 -21.52
CA ALA A 126 4.61 9.49 -20.80
C ALA A 126 5.12 8.35 -19.87
N ASN A 127 6.36 7.89 -20.05
CA ASN A 127 6.91 6.72 -19.34
C ASN A 127 8.34 7.02 -18.82
N PRO A 128 8.69 6.64 -17.57
CA PRO A 128 10.02 6.84 -17.00
C PRO A 128 11.16 6.16 -17.78
N ASP A 129 10.93 5.01 -18.42
CA ASP A 129 11.94 4.32 -19.24
C ASP A 129 12.37 5.15 -20.46
N LEU A 130 11.44 5.91 -21.04
CA LEU A 130 11.74 6.84 -22.13
C LEU A 130 12.59 8.00 -21.63
N ALA A 131 12.28 8.53 -20.44
CA ALA A 131 13.09 9.58 -19.82
C ALA A 131 14.51 9.08 -19.50
N ALA A 132 14.65 7.85 -19.02
CA ALA A 132 15.96 7.23 -18.79
C ALA A 132 16.80 7.10 -20.08
N ARG A 133 16.17 6.78 -21.23
CA ARG A 133 16.87 6.78 -22.52
C ARG A 133 17.33 8.17 -22.95
N LEU A 134 16.51 9.20 -22.72
CA LEU A 134 16.87 10.59 -23.02
C LEU A 134 18.04 11.04 -22.14
N LEU A 135 18.08 10.61 -20.87
CA LEU A 135 19.21 10.87 -19.98
C LEU A 135 20.51 10.33 -20.57
N THR A 136 20.54 9.07 -21.07
CA THR A 136 21.74 8.50 -21.69
C THR A 136 22.23 9.32 -22.89
N GLN A 137 21.32 9.97 -23.62
CA GLN A 137 21.65 10.84 -24.76
C GLN A 137 22.23 12.21 -24.34
N LEU A 138 22.13 12.60 -23.06
CA LEU A 138 22.75 13.83 -22.55
C LEU A 138 24.27 13.71 -22.38
N TYR A 139 24.80 12.48 -22.38
CA TYR A 139 26.24 12.26 -22.34
C TYR A 139 26.81 12.26 -23.76
N PRO A 140 27.95 12.94 -23.99
CA PRO A 140 28.62 12.87 -25.27
C PRO A 140 29.00 11.42 -25.58
N ALA A 141 28.74 10.96 -26.80
CA ALA A 141 29.21 9.66 -27.27
C ALA A 141 30.75 9.64 -27.13
N ARG A 142 31.30 8.66 -26.42
CA ARG A 142 32.75 8.45 -26.42
C ARG A 142 33.15 8.17 -27.87
N ALA A 143 34.01 9.04 -28.43
CA ALA A 143 34.66 8.76 -29.70
C ALA A 143 35.49 7.47 -29.52
N ALA A 144 35.26 6.50 -30.40
CA ALA A 144 36.01 5.25 -30.48
C ALA A 144 37.39 5.49 -31.12
#